data_AF-A0A2P9FE87-F1
#
_entry.id   AF-A0A2P9FE87-F1
#
_cell.length_a   1.000
_cell.length_b   1.000
_cell.length_c   1.000
_cell.angle_alpha   90.00
_cell.angle_beta   90.00
_cell.angle_gamma   90.00
#
_symmetry.space_group_name_H-M   'P 1'
#
loop_
_entity.id
_entity.type
_entity.pdbx_description
1 polymer ?
#
loop_
_entity_poly.entity_id
_entity_poly.type
_entity_poly.pdbx_seq_one_letter_code
_entity_poly.pdbx_strand_id
1 'polypeptide(L)'
;MRIGELAAAVGVTTRAVRHYHHLGLLPEPERRANGYRDYTLRHAVVLARIRRLTELGLGLAEVRDVLADDAGRELVEVLGELDEDLARQESALRERRARLRVLREDARRGRLPAEGPVSPELAALFGKFGPVPPTSPMAAKDREVFALLETTAPPEARAELLAGLEAMMASPGAVERAHAAYALLDDLVDAGLDDPRVDEAARLLADLIPTELVPADLGLGHGTGTGTGGQDARGGGNSAFLRAFFADFAPAQAEAIRRTFRILTEDRR
;
A
#
# COMPACT_ATOMS: atom_id res chain seq x y z
N MET A 1 -47.31 -12.27 -23.15
CA MET A 1 -46.83 -10.90 -22.89
C MET A 1 -45.77 -10.54 -23.92
N ARG A 2 -45.63 -9.26 -24.29
CA ARG A 2 -44.51 -8.76 -25.10
C ARG A 2 -43.27 -8.54 -24.21
N ILE A 3 -42.09 -8.39 -24.83
CA ILE A 3 -40.83 -8.20 -24.08
C ILE A 3 -40.87 -6.97 -23.15
N GLY A 4 -41.51 -5.88 -23.57
CA GLY A 4 -41.66 -4.67 -22.75
C GLY A 4 -42.55 -4.90 -21.53
N GLU A 5 -43.65 -5.64 -21.69
CA GLU A 5 -44.54 -6.01 -20.59
C GLU A 5 -43.85 -6.95 -19.60
N LEU A 6 -43.09 -7.94 -20.10
CA LEU A 6 -42.27 -8.82 -19.25
C LEU A 6 -41.23 -8.04 -18.45
N ALA A 7 -40.49 -7.17 -19.14
CA ALA A 7 -39.44 -6.36 -18.52
C ALA A 7 -40.02 -5.44 -17.44
N ALA A 8 -41.13 -4.76 -17.74
CA ALA A 8 -41.85 -3.92 -16.78
C ALA A 8 -42.38 -4.71 -15.58
N ALA A 9 -42.98 -5.88 -15.81
CA ALA A 9 -43.53 -6.72 -14.75
C ALA A 9 -42.47 -7.19 -13.74
N VAL A 10 -41.23 -7.41 -14.18
CA VAL A 10 -40.12 -7.84 -13.31
C VAL A 10 -39.23 -6.68 -12.88
N GLY A 11 -39.44 -5.47 -13.41
CA GLY A 11 -38.65 -4.28 -13.09
C GLY A 11 -37.22 -4.31 -13.66
N VAL A 12 -37.04 -4.89 -14.85
CA VAL A 12 -35.76 -4.88 -15.59
C VAL A 12 -35.91 -4.16 -16.93
N THR A 13 -34.79 -3.91 -17.60
CA THR A 13 -34.82 -3.33 -18.95
C THR A 13 -35.05 -4.41 -20.01
N THR A 14 -35.65 -4.03 -21.16
CA THR A 14 -35.73 -4.95 -22.31
C THR A 14 -34.35 -5.35 -22.83
N ARG A 15 -33.32 -4.52 -22.60
CA ARG A 15 -31.91 -4.85 -22.90
C ARG A 15 -31.42 -6.00 -22.03
N ALA A 16 -31.72 -5.98 -20.73
CA ALA A 16 -31.38 -7.07 -19.81
C ALA A 16 -32.06 -8.38 -20.23
N VAL A 17 -33.35 -8.35 -20.58
CA VAL A 17 -34.07 -9.54 -21.08
C VAL A 17 -33.39 -10.12 -22.33
N ARG A 18 -33.01 -9.28 -23.30
CA ARG A 18 -32.27 -9.74 -24.50
C ARG A 18 -30.90 -10.31 -24.15
N HIS A 19 -30.20 -9.70 -23.20
CA HIS A 19 -28.91 -10.17 -22.74
C HIS A 19 -29.01 -11.56 -22.07
N TYR A 20 -30.01 -11.76 -21.22
CA TYR A 20 -30.23 -13.06 -20.58
C TYR A 20 -30.64 -14.15 -21.57
N HIS A 21 -31.38 -13.82 -22.63
CA HIS A 21 -31.59 -14.76 -23.75
C HIS A 21 -30.29 -15.12 -24.45
N HIS A 22 -29.46 -14.13 -24.77
CA HIS A 22 -28.18 -14.36 -25.44
C HIS A 22 -27.24 -15.25 -24.62
N LEU A 23 -27.26 -15.09 -23.30
CA LEU A 23 -26.50 -15.94 -22.37
C LEU A 23 -27.16 -17.28 -22.08
N GLY A 24 -28.35 -17.56 -22.61
CA GLY A 24 -29.10 -18.79 -22.35
C GLY A 24 -29.70 -18.90 -20.94
N LEU A 25 -29.66 -17.82 -20.14
CA LEU A 25 -30.23 -17.77 -18.78
C LEU A 25 -31.75 -17.73 -18.78
N LEU A 26 -32.35 -17.11 -19.81
CA LEU A 26 -33.78 -17.06 -20.00
C LEU A 26 -34.11 -17.79 -21.31
N PRO A 27 -34.90 -18.87 -21.30
CA PRO A 27 -35.29 -19.56 -22.53
C PRO A 27 -36.03 -18.60 -23.47
N GLU A 28 -35.74 -18.69 -24.77
CA GLU A 28 -36.47 -17.90 -25.76
C GLU A 28 -37.91 -18.41 -25.91
N PRO A 29 -38.94 -17.55 -25.81
CA PRO A 29 -40.32 -17.95 -26.00
C PRO A 29 -40.63 -18.25 -27.48
N GLU A 30 -41.73 -18.97 -27.70
CA GLU A 30 -42.31 -19.15 -29.03
C GLU A 30 -42.69 -17.81 -29.69
N ARG A 31 -42.71 -17.83 -31.02
CA ARG A 31 -43.18 -16.72 -31.84
C ARG A 31 -44.63 -16.96 -32.24
N ARG A 32 -45.46 -15.92 -32.10
CA ARG A 32 -46.83 -15.92 -32.64
C ARG A 32 -46.81 -15.83 -34.17
N ALA A 33 -47.95 -16.11 -34.79
CA ALA A 33 -48.16 -16.01 -36.23
C ALA A 33 -47.82 -14.62 -36.82
N ASN A 34 -47.85 -13.56 -36.01
CA ASN A 34 -47.45 -12.20 -36.39
C ASN A 34 -45.95 -11.89 -36.16
N GLY A 35 -45.12 -12.90 -35.89
CA GLY A 35 -43.67 -12.79 -35.76
C GLY A 35 -43.15 -12.35 -34.38
N TYR A 36 -44.02 -11.90 -33.47
CA TYR A 36 -43.64 -11.44 -32.13
C TYR A 36 -43.45 -12.60 -31.15
N ARG A 37 -42.43 -12.49 -30.29
CA ARG A 37 -42.20 -13.39 -29.15
C ARG A 37 -43.33 -13.28 -28.11
N ASP A 38 -43.79 -14.40 -27.59
CA ASP A 38 -44.83 -14.45 -26.54
C ASP A 38 -44.33 -14.98 -25.20
N TYR A 39 -44.13 -14.07 -24.26
CA TYR A 39 -43.66 -14.38 -22.92
C TYR A 39 -44.81 -14.80 -22.00
N THR A 40 -44.68 -15.96 -21.38
CA THR A 40 -45.60 -16.48 -20.37
C THR A 40 -45.19 -16.09 -18.95
N LEU A 41 -46.06 -16.35 -17.96
CA LEU A 41 -45.75 -16.16 -16.55
C LEU A 41 -44.51 -16.94 -16.10
N ARG A 42 -44.25 -18.12 -16.69
CA ARG A 42 -43.04 -18.91 -16.42
C ARG A 42 -41.76 -18.13 -16.73
N HIS A 43 -41.75 -17.35 -17.82
CA HIS A 43 -40.62 -16.49 -18.16
C HIS A 43 -40.44 -15.36 -17.14
N ALA A 44 -41.54 -14.80 -16.62
CA ALA A 44 -41.48 -13.79 -15.56
C ALA A 44 -40.93 -14.36 -14.26
N VAL A 45 -41.29 -15.59 -13.89
CA VAL A 45 -40.76 -16.28 -12.70
C VAL A 45 -39.24 -16.50 -12.81
N VAL A 46 -38.77 -17.01 -13.96
CA VAL A 46 -37.33 -17.21 -14.19
C VAL A 46 -36.59 -15.86 -14.18
N LEU A 47 -37.13 -14.85 -14.87
CA LEU A 47 -36.53 -13.52 -14.90
C LEU A 47 -36.48 -12.86 -13.51
N ALA A 48 -37.51 -13.05 -12.67
CA ALA A 48 -37.51 -12.57 -11.30
C ALA A 48 -36.50 -13.31 -10.42
N ARG A 49 -36.29 -14.62 -10.66
CA ARG A 49 -35.24 -15.39 -9.98
C ARG A 49 -33.84 -14.90 -10.38
N ILE A 50 -33.58 -14.69 -11.68
CA ILE A 50 -32.32 -14.10 -12.16
C ILE A 50 -32.07 -12.76 -11.46
N ARG A 51 -33.07 -11.86 -11.48
CA ARG A 51 -32.96 -10.52 -10.89
C ARG A 51 -32.58 -10.60 -9.40
N ARG A 52 -33.31 -11.37 -8.60
CA ARG A 52 -33.04 -11.48 -7.15
C ARG A 52 -31.64 -12.01 -6.85
N LEU A 53 -31.18 -13.01 -7.60
CA LEU A 53 -29.83 -13.56 -7.41
C LEU A 53 -28.75 -12.54 -7.79
N THR A 54 -28.92 -11.82 -8.90
CA THR A 54 -27.99 -10.75 -9.28
C THR A 54 -28.01 -9.57 -8.29
N GLU A 55 -29.14 -9.28 -7.66
CA GLU A 55 -29.25 -8.24 -6.61
C GLU A 55 -28.51 -8.63 -5.32
N LEU A 56 -28.31 -9.92 -5.06
CA LEU A 56 -27.47 -10.40 -3.95
C LEU A 56 -25.96 -10.28 -4.26
N GLY A 57 -25.58 -10.01 -5.51
CA GLY A 57 -24.18 -9.86 -5.92
C GLY A 57 -23.63 -11.04 -6.72
N LEU A 58 -24.44 -12.06 -7.01
CA LEU A 58 -24.01 -13.19 -7.82
C LEU A 58 -23.73 -12.76 -9.26
N GLY A 59 -22.65 -13.29 -9.83
CA GLY A 59 -22.32 -13.20 -11.24
C GLY A 59 -23.28 -14.02 -12.11
N LEU A 60 -23.41 -13.63 -13.38
CA LEU A 60 -24.31 -14.30 -14.32
C LEU A 60 -23.91 -15.76 -14.65
N ALA A 61 -22.67 -16.16 -14.36
CA ALA A 61 -22.22 -17.54 -14.46
C ALA A 61 -22.82 -18.38 -13.32
N GLU A 62 -22.61 -17.97 -12.07
CA GLU A 62 -23.18 -18.63 -10.88
C GLU A 62 -24.71 -18.69 -10.94
N VAL A 63 -25.36 -17.62 -11.41
CA VAL A 63 -26.82 -17.61 -11.62
C VAL A 63 -27.26 -18.69 -12.61
N ARG A 64 -26.46 -19.01 -13.63
CA ARG A 64 -26.77 -20.07 -14.60
C ARG A 64 -26.76 -21.43 -13.93
N ASP A 65 -25.72 -21.70 -13.15
CA ASP A 65 -25.50 -22.99 -12.51
C ASP A 65 -26.61 -23.25 -11.47
N VAL A 66 -26.93 -22.22 -10.67
CA VAL A 66 -28.06 -22.21 -9.73
C VAL A 66 -29.42 -22.41 -10.41
N LEU A 67 -29.61 -21.92 -11.63
CA LEU A 67 -30.84 -22.12 -12.40
C LEU A 67 -30.93 -23.51 -13.04
N ALA A 68 -29.79 -24.16 -13.30
CA ALA A 68 -29.72 -25.49 -13.88
C ALA A 68 -29.96 -26.60 -12.84
N ASP A 69 -29.69 -26.33 -11.55
CA ASP A 69 -29.97 -27.27 -10.46
C ASP A 69 -31.41 -27.17 -9.95
N ASP A 70 -32.23 -28.15 -10.32
CA ASP A 70 -33.61 -28.30 -9.84
C ASP A 70 -33.67 -28.73 -8.36
N ALA A 71 -32.60 -29.30 -7.80
CA ALA A 71 -32.57 -29.77 -6.41
C ALA A 71 -32.20 -28.66 -5.40
N GLY A 72 -31.76 -27.49 -5.88
CA GLY A 72 -31.42 -26.33 -5.05
C GLY A 72 -30.18 -26.50 -4.17
N ARG A 73 -29.37 -27.55 -4.37
CA ARG A 73 -28.08 -27.74 -3.69
C ARG A 73 -27.07 -26.70 -4.13
N GLU A 74 -26.99 -26.45 -5.44
CA GLU A 74 -26.12 -25.42 -6.03
C GLU A 74 -26.45 -24.04 -5.45
N LEU A 75 -27.75 -23.75 -5.24
CA LEU A 75 -28.17 -22.50 -4.63
C LEU A 75 -27.67 -22.36 -3.18
N VAL A 76 -27.75 -23.43 -2.39
CA VAL A 76 -27.31 -23.39 -0.99
C VAL A 76 -25.80 -23.21 -0.90
N GLU A 77 -25.05 -23.91 -1.74
CA GLU A 77 -23.58 -23.82 -1.80
C GLU A 77 -23.13 -22.42 -2.22
N VAL A 78 -23.62 -21.90 -3.35
CA VAL A 78 -23.27 -20.56 -3.85
C VAL A 78 -23.68 -19.45 -2.87
N LEU A 79 -24.84 -19.56 -2.21
CA LEU A 79 -25.24 -18.58 -1.19
C LEU A 79 -24.36 -18.66 0.05
N GLY A 80 -23.89 -19.84 0.44
CA GLY A 80 -22.95 -20.03 1.54
C GLY A 80 -21.60 -19.37 1.25
N GLU A 81 -21.03 -19.61 0.06
CA GLU A 81 -19.78 -18.97 -0.37
C GLU A 81 -19.91 -17.44 -0.39
N LEU A 82 -21.03 -16.91 -0.92
CA LEU A 82 -21.28 -15.48 -0.93
C LEU A 82 -21.38 -14.88 0.48
N ASP A 83 -22.04 -15.55 1.42
CA ASP A 83 -22.14 -15.09 2.81
C ASP A 83 -20.75 -15.05 3.48
N GLU A 84 -19.92 -16.07 3.26
CA GLU A 84 -18.55 -16.10 3.76
C GLU A 84 -17.70 -14.97 3.17
N ASP A 85 -17.81 -14.70 1.87
CA ASP A 85 -17.16 -13.58 1.19
C ASP A 85 -17.56 -12.23 1.78
N LEU A 86 -18.88 -12.03 1.98
CA LEU A 86 -19.42 -10.82 2.60
C LEU A 86 -18.93 -10.66 4.04
N ALA A 87 -18.88 -11.74 4.82
CA ALA A 87 -18.34 -11.73 6.18
C ALA A 87 -16.86 -11.32 6.20
N ARG A 88 -16.04 -11.82 5.26
CA ARG A 88 -14.63 -11.41 5.11
C ARG A 88 -14.50 -9.93 4.76
N GLN A 89 -15.32 -9.45 3.83
CA GLN A 89 -15.34 -8.02 3.47
C GLN A 89 -15.77 -7.14 4.65
N GLU A 90 -16.77 -7.57 5.43
CA GLU A 90 -17.25 -6.84 6.60
C GLU A 90 -16.14 -6.75 7.66
N SER A 91 -15.43 -7.85 7.93
CA SER A 91 -14.29 -7.86 8.85
C SER A 91 -13.21 -6.86 8.41
N ALA A 92 -12.78 -6.93 7.14
CA ALA A 92 -11.79 -6.00 6.60
C ALA A 92 -12.24 -4.53 6.68
N LEU A 93 -13.53 -4.26 6.45
CA LEU A 93 -14.09 -2.91 6.58
C LEU A 93 -14.12 -2.43 8.03
N ARG A 94 -14.45 -3.31 8.99
CA ARG A 94 -14.41 -3.01 10.43
C ARG A 94 -12.99 -2.64 10.88
N GLU A 95 -11.98 -3.40 10.45
CA GLU A 95 -10.57 -3.12 10.75
C GLU A 95 -10.11 -1.77 10.17
N ARG A 96 -10.44 -1.48 8.90
CA ARG A 96 -10.14 -0.18 8.27
C ARG A 96 -10.81 0.97 9.03
N ARG A 97 -12.07 0.80 9.44
CA ARG A 97 -12.78 1.79 10.26
C ARG A 97 -12.15 1.97 11.64
N ALA A 98 -11.67 0.91 12.28
CA ALA A 98 -10.97 0.98 13.57
C ALA A 98 -9.68 1.81 13.44
N ARG A 99 -8.85 1.53 12.43
CA ARG A 99 -7.65 2.32 12.13
C ARG A 99 -7.96 3.80 11.89
N LEU A 100 -8.99 4.09 11.09
CA LEU A 100 -9.44 5.47 10.86
C LEU A 100 -9.86 6.19 12.15
N ARG A 101 -10.50 5.50 13.10
CA ARG A 101 -10.89 6.12 14.38
C ARG A 101 -9.66 6.53 15.21
N VAL A 102 -8.66 5.63 15.32
CA VAL A 102 -7.42 5.91 16.04
C VAL A 102 -6.70 7.13 15.44
N LEU A 103 -6.48 7.13 14.12
CA LEU A 103 -5.81 8.25 13.44
C LEU A 103 -6.56 9.57 13.63
N ARG A 104 -7.91 9.55 13.59
CA ARG A 104 -8.71 10.75 13.84
C ARG A 104 -8.61 11.24 15.29
N GLU A 105 -8.49 10.34 16.26
CA GLU A 105 -8.28 10.72 17.66
C GLU A 105 -6.89 11.29 17.89
N ASP A 106 -5.85 10.70 17.32
CA ASP A 106 -4.49 11.24 17.41
C ASP A 106 -4.37 12.60 16.73
N ALA A 107 -5.01 12.79 15.58
CA ALA A 107 -5.13 14.09 14.92
C ALA A 107 -5.74 15.16 15.82
N ARG A 108 -6.87 14.85 16.46
CA ARG A 108 -7.55 15.77 17.38
C ARG A 108 -6.70 16.12 18.60
N ARG A 109 -5.86 15.19 19.05
CA ARG A 109 -4.98 15.41 20.21
C ARG A 109 -3.60 15.94 19.81
N GLY A 110 -3.40 16.32 18.54
CA GLY A 110 -2.13 16.87 18.04
C GLY A 110 -0.97 15.87 18.08
N ARG A 111 -1.28 14.56 18.11
CA ARG A 111 -0.30 13.47 18.18
C ARG A 111 -0.09 12.75 16.85
N LEU A 112 -0.58 13.32 15.74
CA LEU A 112 -0.18 12.79 14.44
C LEU A 112 1.32 12.98 14.27
N PRO A 113 2.05 11.95 13.84
CA PRO A 113 3.45 12.11 13.45
C PRO A 113 3.57 13.13 12.31
N ALA A 114 4.73 13.79 12.19
CA ALA A 114 4.98 14.74 11.10
C ALA A 114 4.85 14.06 9.72
N GLU A 115 5.23 12.79 9.68
CA GLU A 115 5.14 11.87 8.54
C GLU A 115 3.70 11.49 8.12
N GLY A 116 2.69 11.85 8.92
CA GLY A 116 1.31 11.44 8.70
C GLY A 116 1.01 10.00 9.16
N PRO A 117 -0.02 9.34 8.59
CA PRO A 117 -0.41 8.00 9.01
C PRO A 117 0.56 6.95 8.44
N VAL A 118 1.34 6.33 9.32
CA VAL A 118 2.20 5.18 8.99
C VAL A 118 1.49 3.85 9.26
N SER A 119 2.09 2.73 8.85
CA SER A 119 1.60 1.41 9.21
C SER A 119 1.59 1.17 10.73
N PRO A 120 0.73 0.28 11.25
CA PRO A 120 0.67 -0.03 12.68
C PRO A 120 2.02 -0.50 13.25
N GLU A 121 2.78 -1.26 12.47
CA GLU A 121 4.08 -1.77 12.88
C GLU A 121 5.10 -0.64 13.02
N LEU A 122 5.15 0.28 12.04
CA LEU A 122 6.03 1.44 12.08
C LEU A 122 5.61 2.44 13.18
N ALA A 123 4.30 2.63 13.39
CA ALA A 123 3.79 3.44 14.49
C ALA A 123 4.21 2.89 15.87
N ALA A 124 4.14 1.57 16.05
CA ALA A 124 4.60 0.93 17.27
C ALA A 124 6.11 1.10 17.48
N LEU A 125 6.91 0.99 16.40
CA LEU A 125 8.35 1.22 16.44
C LEU A 125 8.68 2.68 16.82
N PHE A 126 8.04 3.68 16.20
CA PHE A 126 8.22 5.09 16.56
C PHE A 126 7.76 5.39 17.99
N GLY A 127 6.75 4.69 18.50
CA GLY A 127 6.37 4.76 19.91
C GLY A 127 7.52 4.38 20.85
N LYS A 128 8.39 3.42 20.46
CA LYS A 128 9.57 3.02 21.24
C LYS A 128 10.71 4.04 21.16
N PHE A 129 10.85 4.76 20.05
CA PHE A 129 11.78 5.89 19.92
C PHE A 129 11.44 7.05 20.87
N GLY A 130 10.20 7.10 21.37
CA GLY A 130 9.70 8.25 22.12
C GLY A 130 9.31 9.40 21.20
N PRO A 131 8.97 10.58 21.74
CA PRO A 131 8.60 11.73 20.93
C PRO A 131 9.82 12.29 20.17
N VAL A 132 9.60 12.78 18.95
CA VAL A 132 10.58 13.59 18.23
C VAL A 132 10.96 14.78 19.11
N PRO A 133 12.26 15.04 19.37
CA PRO A 133 12.68 16.26 20.05
C PRO A 133 12.11 17.48 19.31
N PRO A 134 11.31 18.36 19.96
CA PRO A 134 10.61 19.44 19.26
C PRO A 134 11.53 20.41 18.50
N THR A 135 12.81 20.42 18.86
CA THR A 135 13.85 21.29 18.33
C THR A 135 14.71 20.64 17.25
N SER A 136 14.43 19.39 16.83
CA SER A 136 15.23 18.67 15.84
C SER A 136 14.48 18.47 14.53
N PRO A 137 14.65 19.37 13.54
CA PRO A 137 14.22 19.15 12.16
C PRO A 137 14.72 17.83 11.59
N MET A 138 15.93 17.40 11.98
CA MET A 138 16.49 16.15 11.49
C MET A 138 15.74 14.91 11.99
N ALA A 139 15.35 14.88 13.26
CA ALA A 139 14.57 13.76 13.79
C ALA A 139 13.19 13.63 13.13
N ALA A 140 12.57 14.73 12.70
CA ALA A 140 11.33 14.69 11.93
C ALA A 140 11.57 14.13 10.51
N LYS A 141 12.60 14.62 9.82
CA LYS A 141 12.96 14.18 8.46
C LYS A 141 13.32 12.69 8.41
N ASP A 142 14.05 12.20 9.40
CA ASP A 142 14.46 10.80 9.46
C ASP A 142 13.26 9.85 9.52
N ARG A 143 12.22 10.22 10.28
CA ARG A 143 10.98 9.45 10.29
C ARG A 143 10.25 9.50 8.95
N GLU A 144 10.21 10.64 8.27
CA GLU A 144 9.60 10.75 6.93
C GLU A 144 10.29 9.83 5.93
N VAL A 145 11.62 9.75 5.99
CA VAL A 145 12.42 8.84 5.18
C VAL A 145 12.09 7.38 5.51
N PHE A 146 11.99 7.02 6.80
CA PHE A 146 11.59 5.66 7.17
C PHE A 146 10.17 5.30 6.71
N ALA A 147 9.21 6.21 6.83
CA ALA A 147 7.86 6.01 6.33
C ALA A 147 7.85 5.79 4.81
N LEU A 148 8.66 6.54 4.06
CA LEU A 148 8.81 6.38 2.62
C LEU A 148 9.44 5.03 2.26
N LEU A 149 10.53 4.64 2.93
CA LEU A 149 11.21 3.36 2.70
C LEU A 149 10.27 2.18 2.98
N GLU A 150 9.53 2.21 4.08
CA GLU A 150 8.58 1.17 4.44
C GLU A 150 7.40 1.06 3.45
N THR A 151 6.91 2.21 2.96
CA THR A 151 5.80 2.25 1.98
C THR A 151 6.22 1.76 0.59
N THR A 152 7.48 1.98 0.21
CA THR A 152 7.99 1.63 -1.13
C THR A 152 8.65 0.25 -1.18
N ALA A 153 8.99 -0.32 -0.03
CA ALA A 153 9.57 -1.65 0.08
C ALA A 153 8.59 -2.75 -0.39
N PRO A 154 9.06 -3.77 -1.14
CA PRO A 154 8.30 -4.98 -1.39
C PRO A 154 7.87 -5.66 -0.07
N PRO A 155 6.74 -6.39 -0.03
CA PRO A 155 6.26 -7.03 1.19
C PRO A 155 7.30 -7.92 1.89
N GLU A 156 8.13 -8.62 1.12
CA GLU A 156 9.16 -9.52 1.62
C GLU A 156 10.29 -8.74 2.31
N ALA A 157 10.73 -7.63 1.72
CA ALA A 157 11.79 -6.79 2.27
C ALA A 157 11.30 -5.89 3.42
N ARG A 158 10.01 -5.56 3.46
CA ARG A 158 9.40 -4.73 4.52
C ARG A 158 9.56 -5.34 5.91
N ALA A 159 9.35 -6.66 6.02
CA ALA A 159 9.49 -7.35 7.31
C ALA A 159 10.94 -7.33 7.80
N GLU A 160 11.89 -7.57 6.90
CA GLU A 160 13.33 -7.51 7.21
C GLU A 160 13.77 -6.10 7.61
N LEU A 161 13.29 -5.07 6.90
CA LEU A 161 13.52 -3.67 7.24
C LEU A 161 13.03 -3.33 8.66
N LEU A 162 11.78 -3.67 8.97
CA LEU A 162 11.19 -3.41 10.29
C LEU A 162 11.91 -4.18 11.40
N ALA A 163 12.27 -5.44 11.16
CA ALA A 163 13.02 -6.25 12.12
C ALA A 163 14.42 -5.70 12.37
N GLY A 164 15.12 -5.25 11.32
CA GLY A 164 16.43 -4.62 11.43
C GLY A 164 16.38 -3.32 12.24
N LEU A 165 15.38 -2.48 11.98
CA LEU A 165 15.16 -1.26 12.78
C LEU A 165 14.81 -1.59 14.23
N GLU A 166 13.99 -2.60 14.49
CA GLU A 166 13.68 -3.02 15.84
C GLU A 166 14.93 -3.53 16.60
N ALA A 167 15.77 -4.33 15.95
CA ALA A 167 17.01 -4.84 16.52
C ALA A 167 18.02 -3.71 16.82
N MET A 168 18.16 -2.77 15.88
CA MET A 168 18.95 -1.55 16.08
C MET A 168 18.51 -0.81 17.35
N MET A 169 17.19 -0.64 17.52
CA MET A 169 16.61 0.09 18.65
C MET A 169 16.60 -0.67 19.97
N ALA A 170 16.66 -2.00 19.94
CA ALA A 170 16.81 -2.81 21.13
C ALA A 170 18.22 -2.67 21.76
N SER A 171 19.19 -2.12 21.02
CA SER A 171 20.53 -1.90 21.54
C SER A 171 20.56 -0.83 22.63
N PRO A 172 21.21 -1.08 23.79
CA PRO A 172 21.31 -0.09 24.86
C PRO A 172 21.89 1.25 24.37
N GLY A 173 21.25 2.36 24.71
CA GLY A 173 21.72 3.69 24.32
C GLY A 173 21.46 4.08 22.86
N ALA A 174 20.73 3.27 22.07
CA ALA A 174 20.48 3.57 20.66
C ALA A 174 19.69 4.87 20.46
N VAL A 175 18.67 5.11 21.29
CA VAL A 175 17.84 6.33 21.23
C VAL A 175 18.68 7.57 21.52
N GLU A 176 19.51 7.52 22.58
CA GLU A 176 20.37 8.63 22.98
C GLU A 176 21.43 8.94 21.92
N ARG A 177 22.02 7.90 21.32
CA ARG A 177 22.96 8.05 20.19
C ARG A 177 22.29 8.64 18.96
N ALA A 178 21.08 8.19 18.61
CA ALA A 178 20.31 8.75 17.49
C ALA A 178 19.99 10.23 17.72
N HIS A 179 19.53 10.60 18.91
CA HIS A 179 19.29 12.01 19.25
C HIS A 179 20.56 12.87 19.20
N ALA A 180 21.71 12.34 19.65
CA ALA A 180 22.99 13.04 19.53
C ALA A 180 23.41 13.24 18.08
N ALA A 181 23.24 12.22 17.22
CA ALA A 181 23.52 12.31 15.80
C ALA A 181 22.61 13.34 15.10
N TYR A 182 21.31 13.35 15.41
CA TYR A 182 20.39 14.35 14.86
C TYR A 182 20.76 15.77 15.29
N ALA A 183 21.12 15.98 16.56
CA ALA A 183 21.54 17.30 17.05
C ALA A 183 22.78 17.82 16.31
N LEU A 184 23.77 16.95 16.07
CA LEU A 184 24.95 17.31 15.27
C LEU A 184 24.59 17.65 13.82
N LEU A 185 23.68 16.90 13.21
CA LEU A 185 23.21 17.22 11.85
C LEU A 185 22.45 18.55 11.82
N ASP A 186 21.60 18.83 12.81
CA ASP A 186 20.89 20.12 12.90
C ASP A 186 21.88 21.30 13.05
N ASP A 187 22.96 21.11 13.81
CA ASP A 187 24.04 22.09 13.97
C ASP A 187 24.90 22.31 12.71
N LEU A 188 24.80 21.43 11.71
CA LEU A 188 25.55 21.49 10.45
C LEU A 188 24.82 22.25 9.33
N VAL A 189 23.60 22.75 9.56
CA VAL A 189 22.80 23.45 8.51
C VAL A 189 23.57 24.63 7.90
N ASP A 190 24.21 25.44 8.73
CA ASP A 190 24.97 26.63 8.31
C ASP A 190 26.50 26.43 8.37
N ALA A 191 26.96 25.20 8.60
CA ALA A 191 28.38 24.88 8.74
C ALA A 191 29.12 24.74 7.40
N GLY A 192 30.43 24.91 7.44
CA GLY A 192 31.32 24.63 6.30
C GLY A 192 31.52 23.12 6.08
N LEU A 193 31.92 22.72 4.86
CA LEU A 193 32.17 21.32 4.51
C LEU A 193 33.35 20.68 5.28
N ASP A 194 34.30 21.51 5.72
CA ASP A 194 35.49 21.08 6.47
C ASP A 194 35.28 21.14 8.00
N ASP A 195 34.06 21.39 8.46
CA ASP A 195 33.75 21.42 9.89
C ASP A 195 34.02 20.04 10.52
N PRO A 196 34.80 19.96 11.61
CA PRO A 196 35.14 18.67 12.23
C PRO A 196 33.91 17.88 12.71
N ARG A 197 32.78 18.56 12.96
CA ARG A 197 31.51 17.92 13.34
C ARG A 197 30.92 17.07 12.22
N VAL A 198 31.30 17.30 10.96
CA VAL A 198 30.88 16.46 9.82
C VAL A 198 31.39 15.02 10.00
N ASP A 199 32.65 14.84 10.40
CA ASP A 199 33.23 13.52 10.65
C ASP A 199 32.67 12.87 11.92
N GLU A 200 32.40 13.66 12.94
CA GLU A 200 31.78 13.18 14.19
C GLU A 200 30.37 12.65 13.93
N ALA A 201 29.53 13.43 13.24
CA ALA A 201 28.19 13.02 12.84
C ALA A 201 28.23 11.75 11.97
N ALA A 202 29.17 11.68 11.01
CA ALA A 202 29.28 10.56 10.11
C ALA A 202 29.53 9.22 10.83
N ARG A 203 30.43 9.21 11.83
CA ARG A 203 30.74 8.03 12.64
C ARG A 203 29.59 7.63 13.54
N LEU A 204 28.95 8.60 14.21
CA LEU A 204 27.80 8.32 15.06
C LEU A 204 26.64 7.68 14.29
N LEU A 205 26.37 8.15 13.08
CA LEU A 205 25.36 7.54 12.21
C LEU A 205 25.78 6.14 11.74
N ALA A 206 27.06 5.91 11.45
CA ALA A 206 27.54 4.59 11.04
C ALA A 206 27.40 3.55 12.16
N ASP A 207 27.63 3.95 13.41
CA ASP A 207 27.44 3.09 14.59
C ASP A 207 25.96 2.78 14.89
N LEU A 208 25.04 3.52 14.27
CA LEU A 208 23.60 3.35 14.42
C LEU A 208 23.03 2.45 13.33
N ILE A 209 23.44 2.64 12.07
CA ILE A 209 22.83 1.97 10.92
C ILE A 209 23.46 0.57 10.75
N PRO A 210 22.70 -0.53 10.93
CA PRO A 210 23.19 -1.86 10.62
C PRO A 210 23.58 -1.94 9.14
N THR A 211 24.75 -2.50 8.85
CA THR A 211 25.26 -2.66 7.49
C THR A 211 24.25 -3.34 6.57
N GLU A 212 23.48 -4.29 7.10
CA GLU A 212 22.47 -5.09 6.39
C GLU A 212 21.34 -4.22 5.80
N LEU A 213 21.03 -3.08 6.42
CA LEU A 213 19.99 -2.16 5.93
C LEU A 213 20.48 -1.25 4.79
N VAL A 214 21.79 -1.21 4.53
CA VAL A 214 22.39 -0.40 3.47
C VAL A 214 22.44 -1.21 2.18
N PRO A 215 21.75 -0.80 1.09
CA PRO A 215 21.83 -1.48 -0.20
C PRO A 215 23.28 -1.52 -0.70
N ALA A 216 23.70 -2.65 -1.26
CA ALA A 216 25.08 -2.83 -1.74
C ALA A 216 25.48 -1.88 -2.89
N ASP A 217 24.51 -1.28 -3.60
CA ASP A 217 24.72 -0.35 -4.72
C ASP A 217 24.05 1.01 -4.48
N LEU A 218 24.54 1.77 -3.51
CA LEU A 218 24.12 3.16 -3.28
C LEU A 218 24.72 4.15 -4.30
N GLY A 219 25.45 3.73 -5.34
CA GLY A 219 25.93 4.64 -6.39
C GLY A 219 26.74 5.86 -5.92
N LEU A 220 27.35 5.82 -4.71
CA LEU A 220 28.11 6.93 -4.10
C LEU A 220 29.56 7.05 -4.62
N GLY A 221 29.84 6.51 -5.81
CA GLY A 221 31.16 6.53 -6.42
C GLY A 221 31.62 7.95 -6.77
N HIS A 222 32.88 8.26 -6.45
CA HIS A 222 33.54 9.54 -6.69
C HIS A 222 33.33 10.08 -8.12
N GLY A 223 32.81 11.30 -8.21
CA GLY A 223 32.94 12.13 -9.39
C GLY A 223 34.37 12.60 -9.57
N THR A 224 35.22 11.80 -10.20
CA THR A 224 36.46 12.25 -10.85
C THR A 224 36.77 11.34 -12.03
N GLY A 225 36.66 11.86 -13.26
CA GLY A 225 37.26 11.21 -14.44
C GLY A 225 36.32 11.01 -15.63
N THR A 226 36.46 11.92 -16.59
CA THR A 226 36.20 11.78 -18.03
C THR A 226 36.07 10.33 -18.56
N GLY A 227 34.90 9.97 -19.09
CA GLY A 227 34.68 8.69 -19.76
C GLY A 227 33.42 8.71 -20.62
N THR A 228 33.62 8.75 -21.93
CA THR A 228 32.63 8.66 -22.99
C THR A 228 31.87 7.32 -23.00
N GLY A 229 30.53 7.39 -23.08
CA GLY A 229 29.68 6.40 -23.75
C GLY A 229 29.26 5.18 -22.92
N GLY A 230 27.95 5.04 -22.70
CA GLY A 230 27.32 3.80 -22.22
C GLY A 230 26.22 4.03 -21.19
N GLN A 231 25.02 4.40 -21.64
CA GLN A 231 23.81 4.38 -20.81
C GLN A 231 23.38 2.94 -20.54
N ASP A 232 23.83 2.36 -19.42
CA ASP A 232 23.22 1.15 -18.87
C ASP A 232 21.99 1.52 -18.03
N ALA A 233 20.84 1.47 -18.68
CA ALA A 233 19.51 1.83 -18.17
C ALA A 233 18.92 0.84 -17.14
N ARG A 234 19.74 0.22 -16.28
CA ARG A 234 19.28 -0.62 -15.15
C ARG A 234 19.73 -0.13 -13.76
N GLY A 235 20.61 0.88 -13.68
CA GLY A 235 21.06 1.51 -12.42
C GLY A 235 20.47 2.89 -12.11
N GLY A 236 19.55 3.40 -12.96
CA GLY A 236 19.10 4.81 -12.91
C GLY A 236 18.16 5.19 -11.76
N GLY A 237 17.41 4.22 -11.21
CA GLY A 237 16.40 4.48 -10.17
C GLY A 237 17.01 4.87 -8.83
N ASN A 238 18.03 4.11 -8.37
CA ASN A 238 18.70 4.36 -7.10
C ASN A 238 19.45 5.71 -7.10
N SER A 239 20.07 6.06 -8.24
CA SER A 239 20.74 7.34 -8.43
C SER A 239 19.77 8.53 -8.39
N ALA A 240 18.56 8.40 -8.95
CA ALA A 240 17.56 9.47 -8.92
C ALA A 240 17.00 9.70 -7.50
N PHE A 241 16.70 8.62 -6.77
CA PHE A 241 16.26 8.68 -5.38
C PHE A 241 17.32 9.34 -4.50
N LEU A 242 18.59 8.91 -4.58
CA LEU A 242 19.65 9.47 -3.75
C LEU A 242 19.95 10.93 -4.07
N ARG A 243 19.86 11.35 -5.34
CA ARG A 243 19.96 12.77 -5.67
C ARG A 243 18.85 13.58 -5.02
N ALA A 244 17.61 13.09 -5.07
CA ALA A 244 16.48 13.76 -4.42
C ALA A 244 16.63 13.79 -2.90
N PHE A 245 17.06 12.68 -2.30
CA PHE A 245 17.36 12.55 -0.88
C PHE A 245 18.42 13.58 -0.44
N PHE A 246 19.60 13.61 -1.08
CA PHE A 246 20.66 14.55 -0.71
C PHE A 246 20.35 16.02 -1.01
N ALA A 247 19.45 16.31 -1.96
CA ALA A 247 19.04 17.68 -2.26
C ALA A 247 18.25 18.32 -1.11
N ASP A 248 17.74 17.51 -0.19
CA ASP A 248 16.95 17.94 0.96
C ASP A 248 17.80 18.25 2.21
N PHE A 249 19.13 18.19 2.09
CA PHE A 249 20.08 18.47 3.17
C PHE A 249 20.99 19.66 2.82
N ALA A 250 21.41 20.41 3.84
CA ALA A 250 22.45 21.41 3.68
C ALA A 250 23.78 20.76 3.26
N PRO A 251 24.73 21.49 2.64
CA PRO A 251 25.95 20.90 2.10
C PRO A 251 26.76 20.07 3.11
N ALA A 252 26.93 20.56 4.34
CA ALA A 252 27.69 19.86 5.38
C ALA A 252 26.93 18.64 5.95
N GLN A 253 25.60 18.74 6.10
CA GLN A 253 24.76 17.58 6.46
C GLN A 253 24.83 16.48 5.40
N ALA A 254 24.67 16.84 4.12
CA ALA A 254 24.76 15.91 3.01
C ALA A 254 26.14 15.24 2.97
N GLU A 255 27.20 15.98 3.26
CA GLU A 255 28.56 15.42 3.34
C GLU A 255 28.71 14.44 4.51
N ALA A 256 28.20 14.76 5.70
CA ALA A 256 28.21 13.83 6.85
C ALA A 256 27.53 12.49 6.49
N ILE A 257 26.35 12.54 5.87
CA ILE A 257 25.59 11.35 5.47
C ILE A 257 26.32 10.56 4.37
N ARG A 258 26.97 11.23 3.41
CA ARG A 258 27.80 10.54 2.40
C ARG A 258 28.98 9.81 3.06
N ARG A 259 29.62 10.43 4.05
CA ARG A 259 30.73 9.81 4.80
C ARG A 259 30.25 8.59 5.61
N THR A 260 29.07 8.67 6.23
CA THR A 260 28.43 7.52 6.88
C THR A 260 28.30 6.33 5.94
N PHE A 261 27.71 6.54 4.75
CA PHE A 261 27.57 5.44 3.80
C PHE A 261 28.93 4.88 3.35
N ARG A 262 29.96 5.73 3.21
CA ARG A 262 31.31 5.27 2.88
C ARG A 262 31.87 4.33 3.96
N ILE A 263 31.79 4.74 5.23
CA ILE A 263 32.20 3.92 6.38
C ILE A 263 31.51 2.55 6.32
N LEU A 264 30.17 2.54 6.17
CA LEU A 264 29.36 1.31 6.11
C LEU A 264 29.70 0.41 4.91
N THR A 265 30.15 0.98 3.78
CA THR A 265 30.58 0.19 2.62
C THR A 265 32.03 -0.32 2.72
N GLU A 266 32.91 0.41 3.42
CA GLU A 266 34.30 0.03 3.63
C GLU A 266 34.42 -1.10 4.67
N ASP A 267 33.61 -1.06 5.73
CA ASP A 267 33.55 -2.09 6.78
C ASP A 267 32.99 -3.45 6.30
N ARG A 268 32.41 -3.48 5.09
CA ARG A 268 31.92 -4.72 4.45
C ARG A 268 32.99 -5.53 3.72
N ARG A 269 34.20 -4.99 3.54
CA ARG A 269 35.32 -5.64 2.83
C ARG A 269 36.27 -6.36 3.76
#